data_AF-Q960I0-F1
#
_entry.id   AF-Q960I0-F1
#
_cell.length_a   1.000
_cell.length_b   1.000
_cell.length_c   1.000
_cell.angle_alpha   90.00
_cell.angle_beta   90.00
_cell.angle_gamma   90.00
#
_symmetry.space_group_name_H-M   'P 1'
#
loop_
_entity.id
_entity.type
_entity.pdbx_description
1 polymer ?
#
loop_
_entity_poly.entity_id
_entity_poly.type
_entity_poly.pdbx_seq_one_letter_code
_entity_poly.pdbx_strand_id
1 'polypeptide(L)'
;MYTSGSTGTPKGVLLSHKNCIATMKGFVDMVPIYPDDVLIGFLPLAHVFELVAESVCLMTGVPIGYSTPLTLIDTSSKIKRGCKGDATVLKPTCMTSVPLILDRISKGINDKVNSGSAFKKSLFKFLYQYKVKWVQRGYKTPLIDKLVFKKVAKLMGGKVRIIMSGGAPLSADTHEQIKTCLCLELIQGYGLTETTSGATVMDYRDMTYGRTGGPLTVCDIRLVNWEEGNYRVTNKPYPQGEVLIGGECVSQGYYKLPGKTNEDFFEEDGQRWFKTGDIGEIQADGVLKIIDRKKDLVKLQAGEYVSLGKVESELKTCGIIENICVYGDPTKQYTVALVVPNQNHLEELAQKHGLGDKSFEELCSSPIIEKAILKEIAEHARKCKLQKYEVPAAITLCKEVWSPDMGLVTAAFKLKRKDIQDRYQHDINRMYAS
;
A
#
# COMPACT_ATOMS: atom_id res chain seq x y z
N MET A 1 -9.77 16.95 11.03
CA MET A 1 -9.91 15.54 10.58
C MET A 1 -9.26 14.62 11.61
N TYR A 2 -9.90 13.51 12.00
CA TYR A 2 -9.33 12.60 12.99
C TYR A 2 -8.34 11.62 12.35
N THR A 3 -7.20 11.40 13.00
CA THR A 3 -6.20 10.40 12.65
C THR A 3 -5.85 9.58 13.88
N SER A 4 -5.81 8.26 13.74
CA SER A 4 -5.26 7.37 14.76
C SER A 4 -3.84 7.03 14.34
N GLY A 5 -2.86 7.76 14.89
CA GLY A 5 -1.45 7.37 14.79
C GLY A 5 -1.19 6.05 15.53
N SER A 6 0.07 5.67 15.67
CA SER A 6 0.49 4.41 16.32
C SER A 6 0.07 4.28 17.80
N THR A 7 -0.44 5.34 18.43
CA THR A 7 -0.81 5.38 19.86
C THR A 7 -2.23 4.90 20.13
N GLY A 8 -3.03 4.59 19.10
CA GLY A 8 -4.41 4.11 19.22
C GLY A 8 -5.44 5.22 19.47
N THR A 9 -5.12 6.22 20.30
CA THR A 9 -6.03 7.35 20.56
C THR A 9 -6.16 8.28 19.34
N PRO A 10 -7.38 8.49 18.80
CA PRO A 10 -7.60 9.41 17.70
C PRO A 10 -7.26 10.86 18.07
N LYS A 11 -6.54 11.55 17.20
CA LYS A 11 -6.20 12.98 17.34
C LYS A 11 -6.89 13.77 16.23
N GLY A 12 -7.51 14.90 16.58
CA GLY A 12 -8.13 15.79 15.59
C GLY A 12 -7.09 16.73 14.99
N VAL A 13 -6.67 16.52 13.74
CA VAL A 13 -5.79 17.43 13.00
C VAL A 13 -6.57 18.64 12.52
N LEU A 14 -6.02 19.84 12.77
CA LEU A 14 -6.59 21.13 12.38
C LEU A 14 -6.18 21.49 10.94
N LEU A 15 -7.02 21.13 9.98
CA LEU A 15 -6.85 21.47 8.57
C LEU A 15 -7.49 22.83 8.29
N SER A 16 -6.69 23.83 7.94
CA SER A 16 -7.22 25.13 7.52
C SER A 16 -7.62 25.13 6.05
N HIS A 17 -8.48 26.07 5.64
CA HIS A 17 -8.82 26.26 4.22
C HIS A 17 -7.58 26.50 3.36
N LYS A 18 -6.60 27.26 3.88
CA LYS A 18 -5.31 27.51 3.21
C LYS A 18 -4.58 26.20 2.95
N ASN A 19 -4.49 25.30 3.92
CA ASN A 19 -3.81 24.02 3.74
C ASN A 19 -4.48 23.18 2.64
N CYS A 20 -5.82 23.10 2.66
CA CYS A 20 -6.55 22.35 1.64
C CYS A 20 -6.34 22.94 0.24
N ILE A 21 -6.46 24.26 0.09
CA ILE A 21 -6.26 24.94 -1.21
C ILE A 21 -4.83 24.76 -1.72
N ALA A 22 -3.83 24.92 -0.85
CA ALA A 22 -2.43 24.72 -1.21
C ALA A 22 -2.17 23.29 -1.73
N THR A 23 -2.63 22.26 -1.00
CA THR A 23 -2.46 20.88 -1.47
C THR A 23 -3.22 20.61 -2.76
N MET A 24 -4.45 21.11 -2.91
CA MET A 24 -5.21 20.98 -4.16
C MET A 24 -4.44 21.57 -5.35
N LYS A 25 -3.84 22.76 -5.18
CA LYS A 25 -2.96 23.35 -6.19
C LYS A 25 -1.77 22.43 -6.52
N GLY A 26 -1.10 21.87 -5.51
CA GLY A 26 0.00 20.94 -5.71
C GLY A 26 -0.40 19.70 -6.52
N PHE A 27 -1.58 19.14 -6.29
CA PHE A 27 -2.09 18.02 -7.09
C PHE A 27 -2.41 18.38 -8.53
N VAL A 28 -3.03 19.54 -8.76
CA VAL A 28 -3.33 20.03 -10.13
C VAL A 28 -2.05 20.29 -10.93
N ASP A 29 -0.99 20.78 -10.27
CA ASP A 29 0.30 21.04 -10.92
C ASP A 29 0.98 19.72 -11.37
N MET A 30 0.76 18.61 -10.65
CA MET A 30 1.42 17.32 -10.91
C MET A 30 0.62 16.34 -11.76
N VAL A 31 -0.71 16.35 -11.65
CA VAL A 31 -1.58 15.39 -12.30
C VAL A 31 -2.36 16.07 -13.41
N PRO A 32 -2.19 15.67 -14.69
CA PRO A 32 -2.96 16.24 -15.77
C PRO A 32 -4.43 15.86 -15.59
N ILE A 33 -5.32 16.85 -15.67
CA ILE A 33 -6.77 16.70 -15.60
C ILE A 33 -7.35 17.06 -16.97
N TYR A 34 -8.20 16.19 -17.50
CA TYR A 34 -8.80 16.35 -18.82
C TYR A 34 -10.32 16.56 -18.71
N PRO A 35 -10.96 17.25 -19.68
CA PRO A 35 -12.40 17.54 -19.64
C PRO A 35 -13.31 16.31 -19.66
N ASP A 36 -12.83 15.17 -20.16
CA ASP A 36 -13.56 13.91 -20.23
C ASP A 36 -13.27 12.99 -19.04
N ASP A 37 -12.57 13.49 -18.02
CA ASP A 37 -12.28 12.70 -16.84
C ASP A 37 -13.52 12.41 -16.00
N VAL A 38 -13.53 11.23 -15.38
CA VAL A 38 -14.53 10.80 -14.41
C VAL A 38 -13.79 10.08 -13.29
N LEU A 39 -13.92 10.59 -12.06
CA LEU A 39 -13.37 9.94 -10.87
C LEU A 39 -14.34 8.90 -10.33
N ILE A 40 -13.84 7.71 -9.98
CA ILE A 40 -14.57 6.77 -9.12
C ILE A 40 -14.14 6.97 -7.66
N GLY A 41 -15.02 7.58 -6.86
CA GLY A 41 -14.79 7.81 -5.43
C GLY A 41 -15.30 6.65 -4.61
N PHE A 42 -14.42 5.95 -3.91
CA PHE A 42 -14.81 4.81 -3.06
C PHE A 42 -14.11 4.75 -1.72
N LEU A 43 -13.10 5.61 -1.49
CA LEU A 43 -12.52 5.74 -0.17
C LEU A 43 -13.43 6.63 0.69
N PRO A 44 -13.43 6.47 2.02
CA PRO A 44 -14.25 7.33 2.87
C PRO A 44 -13.74 8.78 2.86
N LEU A 45 -14.63 9.77 2.78
CA LEU A 45 -14.32 11.20 2.93
C LEU A 45 -13.69 11.58 4.29
N ALA A 46 -13.79 10.68 5.28
CA ALA A 46 -13.06 10.79 6.54
C ALA A 46 -11.53 10.65 6.37
N HIS A 47 -11.06 10.17 5.22
CA HIS A 47 -9.64 10.05 4.88
C HIS A 47 -9.19 11.24 4.01
N VAL A 48 -8.13 11.94 4.45
CA VAL A 48 -7.68 13.21 3.84
C VAL A 48 -7.39 13.10 2.34
N PHE A 49 -6.87 11.94 1.90
CA PHE A 49 -6.51 11.72 0.51
C PHE A 49 -7.74 11.78 -0.42
N GLU A 50 -8.84 11.14 -0.03
CA GLU A 50 -10.08 11.17 -0.82
C GLU A 50 -10.71 12.55 -0.77
N LEU A 51 -10.75 13.17 0.41
CA LEU A 51 -11.30 14.51 0.57
C LEU A 51 -10.62 15.53 -0.37
N VAL A 52 -9.29 15.52 -0.43
CA VAL A 52 -8.54 16.45 -1.30
C VAL A 52 -8.73 16.07 -2.77
N ALA A 53 -8.73 14.80 -3.13
CA ALA A 53 -8.95 14.35 -4.51
C ALA A 53 -10.35 14.72 -5.05
N GLU A 54 -11.41 14.49 -4.26
CA GLU A 54 -12.77 14.92 -4.61
C GLU A 54 -12.88 16.45 -4.68
N SER A 55 -12.20 17.17 -3.77
CA SER A 55 -12.19 18.64 -3.80
C SER A 55 -11.52 19.19 -5.07
N VAL A 56 -10.44 18.54 -5.56
CA VAL A 56 -9.84 18.87 -6.87
C VAL A 56 -10.86 18.63 -7.99
N CYS A 57 -11.61 17.53 -7.94
CA CYS A 57 -12.63 17.24 -8.95
C CYS A 57 -13.73 18.30 -8.98
N LEU A 58 -14.23 18.71 -7.81
CA LEU A 58 -15.21 19.79 -7.69
C LEU A 58 -14.68 21.12 -8.24
N MET A 59 -13.42 21.45 -7.96
CA MET A 59 -12.76 22.67 -8.45
C MET A 59 -12.57 22.67 -9.98
N THR A 60 -12.34 21.50 -10.58
CA THR A 60 -11.99 21.35 -12.01
C THR A 60 -13.16 20.89 -12.88
N GLY A 61 -14.33 20.64 -12.28
CA GLY A 61 -15.53 20.19 -13.00
C GLY A 61 -15.53 18.72 -13.39
N VAL A 62 -14.67 17.90 -12.76
CA VAL A 62 -14.62 16.44 -13.00
C VAL A 62 -15.78 15.77 -12.27
N PRO A 63 -16.68 15.04 -12.96
CA PRO A 63 -17.74 14.28 -12.33
C PRO A 63 -17.19 13.13 -11.47
N ILE A 64 -17.87 12.88 -10.35
CA ILE A 64 -17.53 11.83 -9.38
C ILE A 64 -18.66 10.79 -9.37
N GLY A 65 -18.32 9.52 -9.60
CA GLY A 65 -19.22 8.40 -9.38
C GLY A 65 -18.85 7.66 -8.10
N TYR A 66 -19.79 7.57 -7.16
CA TYR A 66 -19.56 6.92 -5.87
C TYR A 66 -19.68 5.40 -5.95
N SER A 67 -18.76 4.72 -5.27
CA SER A 67 -18.64 3.27 -5.19
C SER A 67 -18.21 2.86 -3.78
N THR A 68 -18.15 1.56 -3.50
CA THR A 68 -17.51 1.03 -2.29
C THR A 68 -16.46 -0.03 -2.66
N PRO A 69 -15.49 -0.36 -1.79
CA PRO A 69 -14.57 -1.47 -2.03
C PRO A 69 -15.28 -2.80 -2.34
N LEU A 70 -16.50 -2.97 -1.83
CA LEU A 70 -17.30 -4.20 -1.94
C LEU A 70 -18.25 -4.21 -3.16
N THR A 71 -18.32 -3.11 -3.92
CA THR A 71 -19.15 -2.99 -5.14
C THR A 71 -18.36 -2.55 -6.38
N LEU A 72 -17.07 -2.25 -6.19
CA LEU A 72 -16.18 -1.68 -7.22
C LEU A 72 -16.09 -2.52 -8.51
N ILE A 73 -15.85 -3.82 -8.40
CA ILE A 73 -15.66 -4.73 -9.55
C ILE A 73 -16.75 -5.80 -9.59
N ASP A 74 -16.97 -6.40 -10.77
CA ASP A 74 -18.02 -7.40 -11.01
C ASP A 74 -17.93 -8.63 -10.08
N THR A 75 -16.74 -8.91 -9.54
CA THR A 75 -16.48 -10.04 -8.61
C THR A 75 -16.48 -9.63 -7.14
N SER A 76 -16.79 -8.37 -6.81
CA SER A 76 -16.83 -7.93 -5.42
C SER A 76 -17.99 -8.58 -4.65
N SER A 77 -17.80 -8.77 -3.34
CA SER A 77 -18.71 -9.58 -2.51
C SER A 77 -20.13 -9.02 -2.35
N LYS A 78 -20.35 -7.71 -2.53
CA LYS A 78 -21.69 -7.09 -2.50
C LYS A 78 -22.33 -6.94 -3.88
N ILE A 79 -21.70 -7.46 -4.95
CA ILE A 79 -22.31 -7.55 -6.28
C ILE A 79 -23.00 -8.90 -6.43
N LYS A 80 -24.28 -8.87 -6.80
CA LYS A 80 -25.03 -10.08 -7.14
C LYS A 80 -24.35 -10.78 -8.33
N ARG A 81 -24.11 -12.10 -8.22
CA ARG A 81 -23.48 -12.88 -9.30
C ARG A 81 -24.20 -12.66 -10.64
N GLY A 82 -23.43 -12.30 -11.67
CA GLY A 82 -23.94 -11.98 -13.01
C GLY A 82 -24.30 -10.51 -13.23
N CYS A 83 -24.27 -9.68 -12.19
CA CYS A 83 -24.41 -8.23 -12.31
C CYS A 83 -23.05 -7.54 -12.52
N LYS A 84 -23.10 -6.29 -12.97
CA LYS A 84 -21.93 -5.44 -13.18
C LYS A 84 -21.63 -4.65 -11.91
N GLY A 85 -20.36 -4.51 -11.57
CA GLY A 85 -19.88 -3.61 -10.53
C GLY A 85 -19.83 -2.15 -10.99
N ASP A 86 -19.59 -1.26 -10.04
CA ASP A 86 -19.68 0.19 -10.24
C ASP A 86 -18.69 0.69 -11.30
N ALA A 87 -17.45 0.19 -11.31
CA ALA A 87 -16.44 0.56 -12.30
C ALA A 87 -16.85 0.16 -13.73
N THR A 88 -17.50 -0.99 -13.90
CA THR A 88 -17.97 -1.48 -15.21
C THR A 88 -19.11 -0.64 -15.75
N VAL A 89 -19.99 -0.13 -14.87
CA VAL A 89 -21.12 0.74 -15.23
C VAL A 89 -20.64 2.16 -15.51
N LEU A 90 -19.88 2.75 -14.59
CA LEU A 90 -19.40 4.13 -14.65
C LEU A 90 -18.34 4.35 -15.73
N LYS A 91 -17.47 3.36 -15.95
CA LYS A 91 -16.28 3.44 -16.83
C LYS A 91 -15.40 4.65 -16.50
N PRO A 92 -14.86 4.72 -15.26
CA PRO A 92 -14.07 5.86 -14.81
C PRO A 92 -12.77 6.02 -15.61
N THR A 93 -12.21 7.22 -15.61
CA THR A 93 -10.88 7.52 -16.17
C THR A 93 -9.81 7.68 -15.08
N CYS A 94 -10.22 8.11 -13.89
CA CYS A 94 -9.34 8.36 -12.74
C CYS A 94 -9.82 7.58 -11.51
N MET A 95 -8.87 7.17 -10.67
CA MET A 95 -9.17 6.48 -9.41
C MET A 95 -8.08 6.78 -8.39
N THR A 96 -8.48 7.14 -7.17
CA THR A 96 -7.62 7.08 -5.98
C THR A 96 -7.67 5.67 -5.41
N SER A 97 -6.55 5.13 -4.95
CA SER A 97 -6.51 3.77 -4.41
C SER A 97 -5.53 3.66 -3.25
N VAL A 98 -5.70 2.59 -2.48
CA VAL A 98 -4.74 2.15 -1.47
C VAL A 98 -4.06 0.86 -1.92
N PRO A 99 -2.82 0.57 -1.48
CA PRO A 99 -2.09 -0.61 -1.91
C PRO A 99 -2.85 -1.92 -1.78
N LEU A 100 -3.62 -2.10 -0.70
CA LEU A 100 -4.41 -3.31 -0.50
C LEU A 100 -5.40 -3.60 -1.63
N ILE A 101 -6.06 -2.57 -2.17
CA ILE A 101 -7.00 -2.74 -3.29
C ILE A 101 -6.23 -3.12 -4.56
N LEU A 102 -5.05 -2.55 -4.76
CA LEU A 102 -4.17 -2.89 -5.89
C LEU A 102 -3.64 -4.32 -5.77
N ASP A 103 -3.26 -4.77 -4.57
CA ASP A 103 -2.84 -6.14 -4.30
C ASP A 103 -3.98 -7.13 -4.58
N ARG A 104 -5.22 -6.80 -4.22
CA ARG A 104 -6.40 -7.62 -4.56
C ARG A 104 -6.62 -7.72 -6.07
N ILE A 105 -6.49 -6.60 -6.80
CA ILE A 105 -6.61 -6.60 -8.27
C ILE A 105 -5.49 -7.44 -8.88
N SER A 106 -4.25 -7.28 -8.40
CA SER A 106 -3.08 -8.07 -8.83
C SER A 106 -3.31 -9.57 -8.64
N LYS A 107 -3.79 -9.99 -7.47
CA LYS A 107 -4.18 -11.38 -7.20
C LYS A 107 -5.27 -11.87 -8.14
N GLY A 108 -6.33 -11.09 -8.32
CA GLY A 108 -7.41 -11.44 -9.25
C GLY A 108 -6.92 -11.64 -10.70
N ILE A 109 -5.93 -10.87 -11.14
CA ILE A 109 -5.26 -11.08 -12.43
C ILE A 109 -4.48 -12.40 -12.44
N ASN A 110 -3.66 -12.64 -11.41
CA ASN A 110 -2.86 -13.86 -11.27
C ASN A 110 -3.73 -15.12 -11.23
N ASP A 111 -4.81 -15.12 -10.46
CA ASP A 111 -5.75 -16.22 -10.33
C ASP A 111 -6.42 -16.51 -11.68
N LYS A 112 -6.82 -15.45 -12.40
CA LYS A 112 -7.40 -15.61 -13.74
C LYS A 112 -6.42 -16.22 -14.73
N VAL A 113 -5.15 -15.81 -14.69
CA VAL A 113 -4.08 -16.38 -15.53
C VAL A 113 -3.78 -17.83 -15.14
N ASN A 114 -3.74 -18.13 -13.84
CA ASN A 114 -3.46 -19.45 -13.30
C ASN A 114 -4.59 -20.46 -13.55
N SER A 115 -5.85 -20.01 -13.61
CA SER A 115 -7.01 -20.84 -14.00
C SER A 115 -7.03 -21.23 -15.48
N GLY A 116 -6.16 -20.61 -16.30
CA GLY A 116 -6.04 -20.92 -17.73
C GLY A 116 -5.23 -22.19 -18.02
N SER A 117 -5.28 -22.67 -19.26
CA SER A 117 -4.43 -23.77 -19.70
C SER A 117 -2.95 -23.42 -19.61
N ALA A 118 -2.08 -24.41 -19.45
CA ALA A 118 -0.62 -24.22 -19.35
C ALA A 118 -0.06 -23.37 -20.51
N PHE A 119 -0.57 -23.57 -21.72
CA PHE A 119 -0.22 -22.74 -22.88
C PHE A 119 -0.65 -21.26 -22.71
N LYS A 120 -1.89 -20.99 -22.26
CA LYS A 120 -2.36 -19.62 -22.02
C LYS A 120 -1.55 -18.92 -20.93
N LYS A 121 -1.16 -19.65 -19.88
CA LYS A 121 -0.30 -19.13 -18.80
C LYS A 121 1.09 -18.76 -19.31
N SER A 122 1.74 -19.65 -20.07
CA SER A 122 3.05 -19.39 -20.67
C SER A 122 3.00 -18.24 -21.67
N LEU A 123 1.96 -18.18 -22.51
CA LEU A 123 1.76 -17.09 -23.46
C LEU A 123 1.55 -15.75 -22.75
N PHE A 124 0.71 -15.71 -21.70
CA PHE A 124 0.52 -14.48 -20.92
C PHE A 124 1.83 -14.02 -20.28
N LYS A 125 2.59 -14.94 -19.67
CA LYS A 125 3.89 -14.62 -19.07
C LYS A 125 4.88 -14.05 -20.09
N PHE A 126 4.95 -14.65 -21.29
CA PHE A 126 5.77 -14.15 -22.38
C PHE A 126 5.36 -12.73 -22.81
N LEU A 127 4.06 -12.51 -23.04
CA LEU A 127 3.54 -11.20 -23.47
C LEU A 127 3.70 -10.13 -22.38
N TYR A 128 3.56 -10.51 -21.11
CA TYR A 128 3.85 -9.65 -19.96
C TYR A 128 5.32 -9.23 -19.95
N GLN A 129 6.25 -10.18 -19.99
CA GLN A 129 7.69 -9.88 -20.01
C GLN A 129 8.12 -9.07 -21.23
N TYR A 130 7.55 -9.37 -22.41
CA TYR A 130 7.75 -8.59 -23.61
C TYR A 130 7.30 -7.13 -23.39
N LYS A 131 6.08 -6.93 -22.88
CA LYS A 131 5.57 -5.59 -22.63
C LYS A 131 6.41 -4.82 -21.62
N VAL A 132 6.74 -5.41 -20.47
CA VAL A 132 7.61 -4.79 -19.46
C VAL A 132 8.92 -4.32 -20.09
N LYS A 133 9.58 -5.18 -20.87
CA LYS A 133 10.86 -4.86 -21.53
C LYS A 133 10.77 -3.65 -22.48
N TRP A 134 9.69 -3.52 -23.25
CA TRP A 134 9.52 -2.41 -24.19
C TRP A 134 9.07 -1.13 -23.50
N VAL A 135 8.19 -1.24 -22.51
CA VAL A 135 7.71 -0.13 -21.68
C VAL A 135 8.86 0.49 -20.89
N GLN A 136 9.74 -0.30 -20.28
CA GLN A 136 10.96 0.19 -19.61
C GLN A 136 11.92 0.94 -20.55
N ARG A 137 11.82 0.72 -21.86
CA ARG A 137 12.58 1.43 -22.90
C ARG A 137 11.85 2.65 -23.48
N GLY A 138 10.69 3.00 -22.93
CA GLY A 138 9.86 4.12 -23.39
C GLY A 138 8.93 3.81 -24.57
N TYR A 139 8.80 2.55 -24.99
CA TYR A 139 7.95 2.17 -26.11
C TYR A 139 6.57 1.67 -25.65
N LYS A 140 5.56 1.89 -26.49
CA LYS A 140 4.19 1.35 -26.29
C LYS A 140 4.03 0.03 -27.06
N THR A 141 3.12 -0.83 -26.59
CA THR A 141 2.84 -2.15 -27.21
C THR A 141 1.40 -2.25 -27.72
N PRO A 142 0.97 -1.40 -28.68
CA PRO A 142 -0.44 -1.21 -29.02
C PRO A 142 -1.16 -2.48 -29.49
N LEU A 143 -0.46 -3.37 -30.21
CA LEU A 143 -1.02 -4.64 -30.68
C LEU A 143 -1.33 -5.60 -29.52
N ILE A 144 -0.38 -5.76 -28.61
CA ILE A 144 -0.51 -6.65 -27.44
C ILE A 144 -1.53 -6.07 -26.45
N ASP A 145 -1.51 -4.74 -26.29
CA ASP A 145 -2.48 -4.02 -25.46
C ASP A 145 -3.90 -4.28 -25.95
N LYS A 146 -4.15 -4.19 -27.26
CA LYS A 146 -5.47 -4.42 -27.84
C LYS A 146 -5.93 -5.88 -27.72
N LEU A 147 -5.02 -6.84 -27.92
CA LEU A 147 -5.37 -8.27 -27.97
C LEU A 147 -5.56 -8.90 -26.59
N VAL A 148 -4.73 -8.51 -25.61
CA VAL A 148 -4.64 -9.16 -24.29
C VAL A 148 -4.99 -8.20 -23.17
N PHE A 149 -4.21 -7.14 -22.97
CA PHE A 149 -4.30 -6.33 -21.75
C PHE A 149 -5.56 -5.46 -21.66
N LYS A 150 -6.12 -4.99 -22.78
CA LYS A 150 -7.42 -4.30 -22.78
C LYS A 150 -8.56 -5.16 -22.29
N LYS A 151 -8.46 -6.50 -22.36
CA LYS A 151 -9.45 -7.40 -21.75
C LYS A 151 -9.34 -7.40 -20.22
N VAL A 152 -8.13 -7.26 -19.69
CA VAL A 152 -7.87 -7.14 -18.25
C VAL A 152 -8.29 -5.76 -17.75
N ALA A 153 -7.96 -4.69 -18.48
CA ALA A 153 -8.36 -3.32 -18.15
C ALA A 153 -9.89 -3.13 -18.03
N LYS A 154 -10.69 -3.96 -18.72
CA LYS A 154 -12.16 -3.96 -18.60
C LYS A 154 -12.66 -4.28 -17.19
N LEU A 155 -11.86 -4.96 -16.36
CA LEU A 155 -12.20 -5.20 -14.95
C LEU A 155 -12.39 -3.90 -14.17
N MET A 156 -11.73 -2.82 -14.61
CA MET A 156 -11.84 -1.47 -14.05
C MET A 156 -12.61 -0.52 -14.99
N GLY A 157 -13.56 -1.04 -15.78
CA GLY A 157 -14.35 -0.23 -16.72
C GLY A 157 -13.67 0.11 -18.05
N GLY A 158 -12.37 -0.18 -18.19
CA GLY A 158 -11.64 -0.12 -19.47
C GLY A 158 -11.29 1.27 -19.99
N LYS A 159 -11.59 2.34 -19.24
CA LYS A 159 -11.23 3.73 -19.56
C LYS A 159 -10.24 4.36 -18.57
N VAL A 160 -9.89 3.66 -17.50
CA VAL A 160 -8.96 4.20 -16.49
C VAL A 160 -7.62 4.49 -17.15
N ARG A 161 -7.23 5.76 -17.12
CA ARG A 161 -5.94 6.24 -17.61
C ARG A 161 -4.94 6.42 -16.47
N ILE A 162 -5.41 6.71 -15.26
CA ILE A 162 -4.55 6.99 -14.11
C ILE A 162 -5.13 6.43 -12.82
N ILE A 163 -4.27 5.83 -12.01
CA ILE A 163 -4.56 5.45 -10.63
C ILE A 163 -3.55 6.15 -9.72
N MET A 164 -4.04 6.82 -8.68
CA MET A 164 -3.20 7.44 -7.65
C MET A 164 -3.22 6.57 -6.39
N SER A 165 -2.10 5.93 -6.08
CA SER A 165 -1.94 5.09 -4.90
C SER A 165 -1.33 5.89 -3.75
N GLY A 166 -1.95 5.83 -2.56
CA GLY A 166 -1.45 6.51 -1.38
C GLY A 166 -1.84 5.86 -0.06
N GLY A 167 -1.27 6.38 1.02
CA GLY A 167 -1.63 6.02 2.39
C GLY A 167 -0.92 4.79 2.98
N ALA A 168 -0.32 3.93 2.17
CA ALA A 168 0.55 2.84 2.63
C ALA A 168 1.62 2.52 1.56
N PRO A 169 2.69 1.78 1.93
CA PRO A 169 3.68 1.30 0.95
C PRO A 169 3.06 0.36 -0.08
N LEU A 170 3.41 0.53 -1.35
CA LEU A 170 3.08 -0.39 -2.45
C LEU A 170 4.36 -1.07 -2.92
N SER A 171 4.33 -2.40 -3.05
CA SER A 171 5.48 -3.16 -3.57
C SER A 171 5.76 -2.79 -5.02
N ALA A 172 7.04 -2.86 -5.41
CA ALA A 172 7.45 -2.57 -6.78
C ALA A 172 6.81 -3.56 -7.78
N ASP A 173 6.64 -4.81 -7.37
CA ASP A 173 6.05 -5.88 -8.17
C ASP A 173 4.55 -5.63 -8.43
N THR A 174 3.77 -5.28 -7.39
CA THR A 174 2.35 -4.92 -7.60
C THR A 174 2.24 -3.67 -8.48
N HIS A 175 3.10 -2.67 -8.25
CA HIS A 175 3.11 -1.46 -9.07
C HIS A 175 3.33 -1.80 -10.56
N GLU A 176 4.42 -2.51 -10.89
CA GLU A 176 4.73 -2.93 -12.26
C GLU A 176 3.57 -3.73 -12.88
N GLN A 177 3.04 -4.69 -12.12
CA GLN A 177 2.00 -5.58 -12.62
C GLN A 177 0.73 -4.82 -12.96
N ILE A 178 0.27 -3.92 -12.09
CA ILE A 178 -0.95 -3.13 -12.30
C ILE A 178 -0.77 -2.17 -13.47
N LYS A 179 0.33 -1.40 -13.50
CA LYS A 179 0.66 -0.47 -14.61
C LYS A 179 0.68 -1.21 -15.95
N THR A 180 1.34 -2.37 -15.98
CA THR A 180 1.49 -3.19 -17.19
C THR A 180 0.19 -3.86 -17.61
N CYS A 181 -0.52 -4.51 -16.69
CA CYS A 181 -1.69 -5.33 -17.03
C CYS A 181 -2.93 -4.51 -17.36
N LEU A 182 -3.09 -3.34 -16.73
CA LEU A 182 -4.24 -2.46 -16.94
C LEU A 182 -4.00 -1.38 -18.00
N CYS A 183 -2.77 -1.24 -18.51
CA CYS A 183 -2.40 -0.23 -19.53
C CYS A 183 -2.71 1.22 -19.09
N LEU A 184 -2.42 1.55 -17.85
CA LEU A 184 -2.68 2.86 -17.24
C LEU A 184 -1.42 3.40 -16.57
N GLU A 185 -1.43 4.69 -16.21
CA GLU A 185 -0.41 5.27 -15.35
C GLU A 185 -0.78 5.03 -13.88
N LEU A 186 0.08 4.31 -13.16
CA LEU A 186 -0.02 4.18 -11.72
C LEU A 186 1.00 5.13 -11.10
N ILE A 187 0.53 6.08 -10.31
CA ILE A 187 1.41 7.01 -9.60
C ILE A 187 1.27 6.79 -8.11
N GLN A 188 2.39 6.92 -7.38
CA GLN A 188 2.41 6.87 -5.93
C GLN A 188 2.48 8.28 -5.36
N GLY A 189 1.76 8.52 -4.27
CA GLY A 189 1.84 9.75 -3.49
C GLY A 189 2.14 9.44 -2.03
N TYR A 190 2.99 10.28 -1.43
CA TYR A 190 3.23 10.30 0.01
C TYR A 190 2.64 11.57 0.61
N GLY A 191 2.02 11.41 1.77
CA GLY A 191 1.36 12.48 2.48
C GLY A 191 0.66 11.94 3.74
N LEU A 192 0.48 12.82 4.71
CA LEU A 192 -0.15 12.49 6.00
C LEU A 192 -1.36 13.39 6.23
N THR A 193 -2.15 13.07 7.27
CA THR A 193 -3.26 13.96 7.65
C THR A 193 -2.72 15.30 8.13
N GLU A 194 -1.63 15.26 8.88
CA GLU A 194 -0.88 16.39 9.43
C GLU A 194 -0.29 17.33 8.36
N THR A 195 -0.17 16.84 7.13
CA THR A 195 0.27 17.60 5.96
C THR A 195 -0.81 17.75 4.89
N THR A 196 -2.08 17.53 5.26
CA THR A 196 -3.24 17.71 4.37
C THR A 196 -3.11 16.88 3.08
N SER A 197 -2.59 15.64 3.19
CA SER A 197 -2.26 14.76 2.06
C SER A 197 -1.12 15.23 1.13
N GLY A 198 -0.43 16.33 1.44
CA GLY A 198 0.68 16.85 0.65
C GLY A 198 2.04 16.39 1.17
N ALA A 199 2.89 15.87 0.29
CA ALA A 199 4.33 15.78 0.49
C ALA A 199 5.02 15.59 -0.86
N THR A 200 4.91 14.39 -1.44
CA THR A 200 5.53 14.03 -2.72
C THR A 200 4.55 13.26 -3.60
N VAL A 201 4.69 13.42 -4.91
CA VAL A 201 3.91 12.71 -5.92
C VAL A 201 4.83 12.27 -7.06
N MET A 202 4.67 11.02 -7.48
CA MET A 202 5.36 10.46 -8.63
C MET A 202 4.87 11.10 -9.92
N ASP A 203 5.80 11.55 -10.75
CA ASP A 203 5.49 12.05 -12.10
C ASP A 203 4.87 10.92 -12.93
N TYR A 204 3.82 11.21 -13.69
CA TYR A 204 3.11 10.19 -14.47
C TYR A 204 3.96 9.59 -15.61
N ARG A 205 5.09 10.21 -15.97
CA ARG A 205 6.08 9.71 -16.94
C ARG A 205 7.20 8.91 -16.26
N ASP A 206 7.20 8.81 -14.94
CA ASP A 206 8.14 7.98 -14.21
C ASP A 206 7.89 6.49 -14.54
N MET A 207 8.97 5.82 -14.95
CA MET A 207 8.95 4.41 -15.35
C MET A 207 9.53 3.49 -14.28
N THR A 208 9.93 4.05 -13.14
CA THR A 208 10.46 3.29 -12.01
C THR A 208 9.36 2.95 -11.00
N TYR A 209 9.67 2.05 -10.06
CA TYR A 209 8.71 1.52 -9.10
C TYR A 209 9.25 1.59 -7.67
N GLY A 210 8.36 1.51 -6.67
CA GLY A 210 8.75 1.45 -5.26
C GLY A 210 9.31 2.76 -4.69
N ARG A 211 8.96 3.91 -5.30
CA ARG A 211 9.28 5.26 -4.81
C ARG A 211 8.05 6.18 -4.82
N THR A 212 8.13 7.32 -4.13
CA THR A 212 6.98 8.22 -3.90
C THR A 212 6.98 9.49 -4.75
N GLY A 213 8.09 9.78 -5.43
CA GLY A 213 8.19 10.93 -6.33
C GLY A 213 8.83 12.16 -5.73
N GLY A 214 8.76 13.27 -6.47
CA GLY A 214 9.31 14.56 -6.06
C GLY A 214 8.35 15.36 -5.18
N PRO A 215 8.83 16.39 -4.47
CA PRO A 215 7.99 17.29 -3.69
C PRO A 215 6.89 17.96 -4.51
N LEU A 216 5.71 18.14 -3.92
CA LEU A 216 4.69 19.02 -4.49
C LEU A 216 5.17 20.47 -4.48
N THR A 217 4.66 21.31 -5.38
CA THR A 217 5.00 22.75 -5.49
C THR A 217 4.83 23.55 -4.18
N VAL A 218 4.01 23.07 -3.25
CA VAL A 218 3.70 23.72 -1.97
C VAL A 218 4.41 23.08 -0.76
N CYS A 219 5.31 22.13 -1.03
CA CYS A 219 5.95 21.29 -0.02
C CYS A 219 7.47 21.37 -0.11
N ASP A 220 8.12 21.54 1.04
CA ASP A 220 9.56 21.36 1.19
C ASP A 220 9.83 20.06 1.94
N ILE A 221 10.83 19.31 1.49
CA ILE A 221 11.22 18.03 2.08
C ILE A 221 12.64 18.15 2.63
N ARG A 222 12.82 17.80 3.90
CA ARG A 222 14.14 17.78 4.56
C ARG A 222 14.37 16.43 5.21
N LEU A 223 15.58 15.89 5.10
CA LEU A 223 16.01 14.73 5.89
C LEU A 223 16.80 15.20 7.10
N VAL A 224 16.54 14.61 8.27
CA VAL A 224 17.35 14.78 9.47
C VAL A 224 17.85 13.44 9.98
N ASN A 225 19.04 13.41 10.56
CA ASN A 225 19.63 12.18 11.07
C ASN A 225 18.71 11.53 12.12
N TRP A 226 18.64 10.21 12.08
CA TRP A 226 18.09 9.40 13.15
C TRP A 226 19.18 8.47 13.66
N GLU A 227 19.88 8.93 14.70
CA GLU A 227 21.11 8.31 15.20
C GLU A 227 20.87 6.91 15.77
N GLU A 228 19.75 6.67 16.45
CA GLU A 228 19.42 5.36 17.00
C GLU A 228 19.31 4.30 15.90
N GLY A 229 18.72 4.68 14.76
CA GLY A 229 18.52 3.83 13.59
C GLY A 229 19.72 3.73 12.64
N ASN A 230 20.81 4.47 12.89
CA ASN A 230 21.93 4.64 11.96
C ASN A 230 21.51 5.14 10.56
N TYR A 231 20.43 5.92 10.48
CA TYR A 231 19.99 6.58 9.25
C TYR A 231 20.51 8.01 9.25
N ARG A 232 21.51 8.26 8.40
CA ARG A 232 22.19 9.57 8.34
C ARG A 232 22.14 10.15 6.94
N VAL A 233 22.08 11.47 6.85
CA VAL A 233 22.12 12.19 5.57
C VAL A 233 23.46 12.00 4.85
N THR A 234 24.46 11.46 5.54
CA THR A 234 25.77 11.10 4.98
C THR A 234 25.87 9.66 4.48
N ASN A 235 24.82 8.84 4.68
CA ASN A 235 24.82 7.45 4.23
C ASN A 235 24.99 7.35 2.71
N LYS A 236 25.53 6.22 2.27
CA LYS A 236 25.76 5.88 0.86
C LYS A 236 25.06 4.54 0.53
N PRO A 237 24.57 4.34 -0.71
CA PRO A 237 24.70 5.22 -1.88
C PRO A 237 23.85 6.50 -1.80
N TYR A 238 22.82 6.50 -0.97
CA TYR A 238 21.86 7.59 -0.87
C TYR A 238 21.74 8.13 0.57
N PRO A 239 21.51 9.45 0.74
CA PRO A 239 21.25 10.05 2.04
C PRO A 239 19.93 9.53 2.62
N GLN A 240 19.93 9.22 3.91
CA GLN A 240 18.78 8.69 4.64
C GLN A 240 18.50 9.49 5.90
N GLY A 241 17.26 9.48 6.39
CA GLY A 241 16.92 10.14 7.64
C GLY A 241 15.42 10.21 7.89
N GLU A 242 15.03 10.82 9.00
CA GLU A 242 13.64 11.19 9.23
C GLU A 242 13.23 12.27 8.24
N VAL A 243 12.08 12.04 7.61
CA VAL A 243 11.46 13.00 6.69
C VAL A 243 10.77 14.09 7.50
N LEU A 244 11.14 15.33 7.26
CA LEU A 244 10.42 16.50 7.71
C LEU A 244 9.74 17.15 6.51
N ILE A 245 8.49 17.56 6.70
CA ILE A 245 7.70 18.23 5.66
C ILE A 245 7.43 19.65 6.11
N GLY A 246 7.83 20.61 5.28
CA GLY A 246 7.54 22.02 5.44
C GLY A 246 6.57 22.51 4.37
N GLY A 247 5.98 23.68 4.60
CA GLY A 247 5.22 24.42 3.59
C GLY A 247 3.75 24.58 3.93
N GLU A 248 3.00 25.10 2.96
CA GLU A 248 1.60 25.52 3.19
C GLU A 248 0.64 24.34 3.38
N CYS A 249 1.06 23.11 3.07
CA CYS A 249 0.29 21.89 3.31
C CYS A 249 0.25 21.50 4.80
N VAL A 250 1.19 21.99 5.62
CA VAL A 250 1.36 21.60 7.02
C VAL A 250 0.25 22.19 7.90
N SER A 251 -0.40 21.32 8.67
CA SER A 251 -1.54 21.68 9.52
C SER A 251 -1.16 22.59 10.70
N GLN A 252 -2.19 23.18 11.34
CA GLN A 252 -1.99 24.01 12.51
C GLN A 252 -1.69 23.21 13.80
N GLY A 253 -1.68 21.88 13.72
CA GLY A 253 -1.46 20.98 14.84
C GLY A 253 -2.72 20.21 15.21
N TYR A 254 -2.81 19.81 16.48
CA TYR A 254 -3.87 18.95 16.99
C TYR A 254 -4.86 19.74 17.88
N TYR A 255 -6.15 19.53 17.63
CA TYR A 255 -7.24 20.14 18.38
C TYR A 255 -7.16 19.80 19.87
N LYS A 256 -7.06 20.84 20.71
CA LYS A 256 -6.96 20.74 22.17
C LYS A 256 -5.80 19.87 22.68
N LEU A 257 -4.72 19.74 21.90
CA LEU A 257 -3.52 18.97 22.27
C LEU A 257 -2.25 19.80 22.00
N PRO A 258 -2.02 20.92 22.72
CA PRO A 258 -0.88 21.80 22.49
C PRO A 258 0.47 21.13 22.76
N GLY A 259 0.57 20.27 23.79
CA GLY A 259 1.81 19.54 24.09
C GLY A 259 2.25 18.67 22.91
N LYS A 260 1.35 17.82 22.41
CA LYS A 260 1.62 16.97 21.23
C LYS A 260 1.89 17.80 19.97
N THR A 261 1.23 18.95 19.84
CA THR A 261 1.47 19.88 18.73
C THR A 261 2.91 20.40 18.75
N ASN A 262 3.40 20.83 19.91
CA ASN A 262 4.77 21.36 20.03
C ASN A 262 5.85 20.28 19.92
N GLU A 263 5.51 19.01 20.19
CA GLU A 263 6.44 17.88 19.96
C GLU A 263 6.64 17.60 18.47
N ASP A 264 5.54 17.54 17.71
CA ASP A 264 5.51 17.06 16.32
C ASP A 264 5.67 18.19 15.29
N PHE A 265 5.34 19.44 15.65
CA PHE A 265 5.42 20.62 14.77
C PHE A 265 6.37 21.66 15.35
N PHE A 266 7.09 22.34 14.47
CA PHE A 266 7.95 23.45 14.85
C PHE A 266 8.01 24.49 13.74
N GLU A 267 8.48 25.70 14.06
CA GLU A 267 8.66 26.78 13.10
C GLU A 267 10.14 27.14 13.02
N GLU A 268 10.64 27.33 11.81
CA GLU A 268 12.01 27.71 11.50
C GLU A 268 11.97 28.64 10.28
N ASP A 269 12.62 29.80 10.38
CA ASP A 269 12.69 30.81 9.31
C ASP A 269 11.31 31.22 8.73
N GLY A 270 10.29 31.29 9.58
CA GLY A 270 8.92 31.64 9.19
C GLY A 270 8.16 30.52 8.46
N GLN A 271 8.76 29.34 8.31
CA GLN A 271 8.13 28.15 7.76
C GLN A 271 7.79 27.15 8.87
N ARG A 272 6.58 26.61 8.80
CA ARG A 272 6.17 25.52 9.69
C ARG A 272 6.59 24.18 9.12
N TRP A 273 7.17 23.36 9.97
CA TRP A 273 7.65 22.02 9.68
C TRP A 273 6.93 20.98 10.54
N PHE A 274 6.77 19.79 9.99
CA PHE A 274 6.18 18.63 10.65
C PHE A 274 7.17 17.46 10.66
N LYS A 275 7.39 16.88 11.84
CA LYS A 275 8.16 15.65 12.04
C LYS A 275 7.28 14.46 11.74
N THR A 276 7.51 13.81 10.60
CA THR A 276 6.62 12.74 10.12
C THR A 276 6.72 11.47 10.95
N GLY A 277 7.87 11.22 11.59
CA GLY A 277 8.20 9.93 12.18
C GLY A 277 8.41 8.83 11.14
N ASP A 278 8.51 9.17 9.85
CA ASP A 278 8.83 8.26 8.75
C ASP A 278 10.29 8.44 8.32
N ILE A 279 10.95 7.34 7.99
CA ILE A 279 12.32 7.31 7.48
C ILE A 279 12.28 7.23 5.96
N GLY A 280 13.03 8.11 5.32
CA GLY A 280 13.12 8.21 3.87
C GLY A 280 14.56 8.25 3.38
N GLU A 281 14.70 8.03 2.08
CA GLU A 281 15.94 8.06 1.32
C GLU A 281 15.72 8.95 0.07
N ILE A 282 16.60 9.92 -0.15
CA ILE A 282 16.57 10.74 -1.37
C ILE A 282 17.47 10.08 -2.42
N GLN A 283 16.86 9.67 -3.54
CA GLN A 283 17.57 9.03 -4.65
C GLN A 283 18.43 10.04 -5.43
N ALA A 284 19.30 9.54 -6.31
CA ALA A 284 20.20 10.39 -7.11
C ALA A 284 19.49 11.44 -7.98
N ASP A 285 18.23 11.22 -8.34
CA ASP A 285 17.40 12.15 -9.12
C ASP A 285 16.52 13.07 -8.26
N GLY A 286 16.76 13.12 -6.94
CA GLY A 286 16.03 13.98 -6.00
C GLY A 286 14.67 13.44 -5.57
N VAL A 287 14.29 12.23 -6.03
CA VAL A 287 13.02 11.60 -5.66
C VAL A 287 13.09 10.99 -4.26
N LEU A 288 12.02 11.17 -3.48
CA LEU A 288 11.87 10.54 -2.18
C LEU A 288 11.41 9.09 -2.30
N LYS A 289 12.10 8.19 -1.59
CA LYS A 289 11.66 6.83 -1.32
C LYS A 289 11.47 6.66 0.18
N ILE A 290 10.29 6.22 0.59
CA ILE A 290 10.01 5.89 1.99
C ILE A 290 10.57 4.49 2.29
N ILE A 291 11.32 4.38 3.38
CA ILE A 291 11.84 3.11 3.90
C ILE A 291 10.77 2.48 4.78
N ASP A 292 10.44 3.12 5.91
CA ASP A 292 9.36 2.70 6.81
C ASP A 292 9.11 3.78 7.89
N ARG A 293 8.19 3.53 8.81
CA ARG A 293 8.01 4.35 10.00
C ARG A 293 9.09 4.05 11.05
N LYS A 294 9.57 5.06 11.78
CA LYS A 294 10.50 4.88 12.91
C LYS A 294 10.04 3.80 13.90
N LYS A 295 8.73 3.72 14.15
CA LYS A 295 8.13 2.77 15.09
C LYS A 295 7.93 1.37 14.52
N ASP A 296 7.89 1.25 13.19
CA ASP A 296 7.76 -0.02 12.49
C ASP A 296 9.15 -0.59 12.09
N LEU A 297 10.23 0.17 12.33
CA LEU A 297 11.61 -0.29 12.23
C LEU A 297 12.03 -0.98 13.52
N VAL A 298 12.09 -2.30 13.48
CA VAL A 298 12.51 -3.11 14.63
C VAL A 298 13.97 -3.50 14.48
N LYS A 299 14.78 -3.17 15.48
CA LYS A 299 16.15 -3.66 15.60
C LYS A 299 16.11 -5.07 16.20
N LEU A 300 16.54 -6.08 15.44
CA LEU A 300 16.71 -7.43 15.96
C LEU A 300 17.96 -7.53 16.83
N GLN A 301 18.08 -8.60 17.60
CA GLN A 301 19.21 -8.82 18.53
C GLN A 301 20.58 -8.76 17.83
N ALA A 302 20.66 -9.22 16.58
CA ALA A 302 21.89 -9.20 15.79
C ALA A 302 22.28 -7.80 15.25
N GLY A 303 21.42 -6.80 15.48
CA GLY A 303 21.69 -5.39 15.20
C GLY A 303 21.10 -4.88 13.89
N GLU A 304 20.56 -5.76 13.05
CA GLU A 304 19.88 -5.37 11.81
C GLU A 304 18.51 -4.76 12.10
N TYR A 305 18.16 -3.74 11.31
CA TYR A 305 16.82 -3.15 11.31
C TYR A 305 15.94 -3.83 10.27
N VAL A 306 14.78 -4.32 10.71
CA VAL A 306 13.74 -4.88 9.84
C VAL A 306 12.64 -3.85 9.65
N SER A 307 12.35 -3.54 8.38
CA SER A 307 11.18 -2.77 7.98
C SER A 307 9.97 -3.69 7.89
N LEU A 308 9.13 -3.70 8.92
CA LEU A 308 7.95 -4.55 8.98
C LEU A 308 6.98 -4.23 7.83
N GLY A 309 6.77 -2.95 7.52
CA GLY A 309 5.86 -2.51 6.46
C GLY A 309 6.31 -2.98 5.07
N LYS A 310 7.61 -2.91 4.78
CA LYS A 310 8.19 -3.45 3.55
C LYS A 310 7.95 -4.94 3.44
N VAL A 311 8.33 -5.71 4.46
CA VAL A 311 8.16 -7.17 4.47
C VAL A 311 6.70 -7.54 4.25
N GLU A 312 5.77 -6.87 4.92
CA GLU A 312 4.34 -7.08 4.73
C GLU A 312 3.88 -6.79 3.31
N SER A 313 4.30 -5.66 2.73
CA SER A 313 3.90 -5.30 1.35
C SER A 313 4.40 -6.30 0.31
N GLU A 314 5.62 -6.83 0.49
CA GLU A 314 6.20 -7.84 -0.40
C GLU A 314 5.53 -9.20 -0.21
N LEU A 315 5.37 -9.66 1.04
CA LEU A 315 4.74 -10.95 1.33
C LEU A 315 3.24 -10.98 0.98
N LYS A 316 2.55 -9.83 1.03
CA LYS A 316 1.14 -9.73 0.59
C LYS A 316 0.94 -10.09 -0.87
N THR A 317 1.97 -10.04 -1.71
CA THR A 317 1.86 -10.46 -3.12
C THR A 317 1.79 -11.98 -3.28
N CYS A 318 2.06 -12.75 -2.21
CA CYS A 318 1.89 -14.20 -2.20
C CYS A 318 0.40 -14.57 -2.28
N GLY A 319 0.05 -15.53 -3.14
CA GLY A 319 -1.34 -15.92 -3.40
C GLY A 319 -2.06 -16.46 -2.16
N ILE A 320 -1.37 -17.24 -1.32
CA ILE A 320 -1.95 -17.85 -0.11
C ILE A 320 -2.27 -16.83 0.99
N ILE A 321 -1.66 -15.64 0.95
CA ILE A 321 -1.84 -14.61 1.98
C ILE A 321 -2.96 -13.67 1.54
N GLU A 322 -4.01 -13.49 2.34
CA GLU A 322 -4.96 -12.40 2.15
C GLU A 322 -4.50 -11.13 2.87
N ASN A 323 -4.10 -11.26 4.14
CA ASN A 323 -3.50 -10.20 4.94
C ASN A 323 -2.42 -10.78 5.86
N ILE A 324 -1.48 -9.96 6.29
CA ILE A 324 -0.35 -10.39 7.13
C ILE A 324 0.06 -9.25 8.05
N CYS A 325 0.40 -9.59 9.29
CA CYS A 325 1.04 -8.69 10.25
C CYS A 325 2.33 -9.35 10.72
N VAL A 326 3.47 -8.76 10.37
CA VAL A 326 4.79 -9.21 10.81
C VAL A 326 5.11 -8.56 12.16
N TYR A 327 5.73 -9.33 13.04
CA TYR A 327 6.13 -8.88 14.36
C TYR A 327 7.60 -9.21 14.58
N GLY A 328 8.37 -8.23 15.04
CA GLY A 328 9.76 -8.40 15.44
C GLY A 328 9.92 -8.10 16.93
N ASP A 329 10.55 -9.02 17.65
CA ASP A 329 10.96 -8.80 19.03
C ASP A 329 12.43 -8.37 19.05
N PRO A 330 12.80 -7.23 19.66
CA PRO A 330 14.18 -6.77 19.73
C PRO A 330 15.14 -7.74 20.43
N THR A 331 14.63 -8.62 21.28
CA THR A 331 15.41 -9.64 22.00
C THR A 331 15.68 -10.90 21.15
N LYS A 332 15.07 -11.00 19.96
CA LYS A 332 15.12 -12.18 19.10
C LYS A 332 15.89 -11.88 17.81
N GLN A 333 16.36 -12.92 17.14
CA GLN A 333 17.16 -12.83 15.90
C GLN A 333 16.32 -12.95 14.62
N TYR A 334 15.02 -13.19 14.75
CA TYR A 334 14.12 -13.43 13.64
C TYR A 334 12.76 -12.77 13.90
N THR A 335 12.00 -12.56 12.82
CA THR A 335 10.62 -12.08 12.89
C THR A 335 9.64 -13.26 12.86
N VAL A 336 8.42 -13.01 13.32
CA VAL A 336 7.29 -13.94 13.24
C VAL A 336 6.11 -13.25 12.54
N ALA A 337 5.14 -13.98 12.03
CA ALA A 337 4.00 -13.36 11.35
C ALA A 337 2.64 -13.99 11.65
N LEU A 338 1.63 -13.14 11.77
CA LEU A 338 0.23 -13.51 11.80
C LEU A 338 -0.32 -13.42 10.38
N VAL A 339 -0.83 -14.52 9.85
CA VAL A 339 -1.25 -14.64 8.45
C VAL A 339 -2.74 -14.91 8.39
N VAL A 340 -3.50 -14.02 7.73
CA VAL A 340 -4.87 -14.29 7.31
C VAL A 340 -4.79 -14.97 5.93
N PRO A 341 -5.06 -16.27 5.82
CA PRO A 341 -4.91 -16.98 4.55
C PRO A 341 -6.10 -16.67 3.61
N ASN A 342 -5.84 -16.69 2.30
CA ASN A 342 -6.90 -16.67 1.31
C ASN A 342 -7.62 -18.02 1.32
N GLN A 343 -8.94 -18.00 1.56
CA GLN A 343 -9.73 -19.21 1.75
C GLN A 343 -9.64 -20.20 0.55
N ASN A 344 -9.74 -19.71 -0.68
CA ASN A 344 -9.72 -20.57 -1.86
C ASN A 344 -8.36 -21.25 -2.02
N HIS A 345 -7.26 -20.50 -1.87
CA HIS A 345 -5.92 -21.06 -1.98
C HIS A 345 -5.57 -21.99 -0.80
N LEU A 346 -6.13 -21.72 0.39
CA LEU A 346 -5.98 -22.60 1.54
C LEU A 346 -6.66 -23.96 1.30
N GLU A 347 -7.87 -23.96 0.77
CA GLU A 347 -8.62 -25.17 0.42
C GLU A 347 -7.88 -25.99 -0.65
N GLU A 348 -7.34 -25.34 -1.69
CA GLU A 348 -6.51 -26.00 -2.70
C GLU A 348 -5.23 -26.61 -2.12
N LEU A 349 -4.57 -25.90 -1.20
CA LEU A 349 -3.38 -26.40 -0.51
C LEU A 349 -3.73 -27.59 0.39
N ALA A 350 -4.87 -27.51 1.10
CA ALA A 350 -5.37 -28.58 1.94
C ALA A 350 -5.66 -29.86 1.16
N GLN A 351 -6.28 -29.74 -0.02
CA GLN A 351 -6.51 -30.89 -0.91
C GLN A 351 -5.21 -31.58 -1.33
N LYS A 352 -4.15 -30.82 -1.67
CA LYS A 352 -2.83 -31.38 -2.03
C LYS A 352 -2.17 -32.14 -0.87
N HIS A 353 -2.51 -31.80 0.37
CA HIS A 353 -1.99 -32.43 1.58
C HIS A 353 -2.95 -33.46 2.20
N GLY A 354 -4.05 -33.82 1.50
CA GLY A 354 -5.01 -34.83 1.98
C GLY A 354 -5.89 -34.36 3.14
N LEU A 355 -6.09 -33.05 3.29
CA LEU A 355 -6.88 -32.40 4.35
C LEU A 355 -8.13 -31.68 3.82
N GLY A 356 -8.62 -32.06 2.64
CA GLY A 356 -9.69 -31.34 1.93
C GLY A 356 -11.06 -31.30 2.64
N ASP A 357 -11.34 -32.22 3.55
CA ASP A 357 -12.64 -32.33 4.23
C ASP A 357 -12.73 -31.52 5.54
N LYS A 358 -11.65 -30.82 5.92
CA LYS A 358 -11.58 -30.07 7.18
C LYS A 358 -12.15 -28.67 7.04
N SER A 359 -12.71 -28.16 8.15
CA SER A 359 -13.21 -26.79 8.19
C SER A 359 -12.06 -25.77 8.11
N PHE A 360 -12.36 -24.53 7.69
CA PHE A 360 -11.36 -23.46 7.60
C PHE A 360 -10.58 -23.24 8.92
N GLU A 361 -11.27 -23.32 10.06
CA GLU A 361 -10.65 -23.17 11.38
C GLU A 361 -9.71 -24.34 11.73
N GLU A 362 -10.09 -25.55 11.34
CA GLU A 362 -9.25 -26.74 11.50
C GLU A 362 -8.01 -26.70 10.61
N LEU A 363 -8.14 -26.18 9.38
CA LEU A 363 -7.02 -25.95 8.47
C LEU A 363 -6.05 -24.92 9.03
N CYS A 364 -6.55 -23.81 9.58
CA CYS A 364 -5.73 -22.79 10.24
C CYS A 364 -5.01 -23.32 11.49
N SER A 365 -5.57 -24.34 12.15
CA SER A 365 -4.98 -24.93 13.36
C SER A 365 -4.05 -26.12 13.06
N SER A 366 -3.90 -26.52 11.80
CA SER A 366 -3.14 -27.71 11.39
C SER A 366 -1.64 -27.41 11.27
N PRO A 367 -0.75 -28.06 12.05
CA PRO A 367 0.70 -27.86 11.95
C PRO A 367 1.28 -28.22 10.57
N ILE A 368 0.61 -29.13 9.84
CA ILE A 368 1.02 -29.53 8.49
C ILE A 368 0.82 -28.36 7.51
N ILE A 369 -0.34 -27.69 7.59
CA ILE A 369 -0.66 -26.54 6.77
C ILE A 369 0.20 -25.33 7.16
N GLU A 370 0.39 -25.09 8.46
CA GLU A 370 1.27 -24.03 8.97
C GLU A 370 2.69 -24.15 8.38
N LYS A 371 3.28 -25.36 8.41
CA LYS A 371 4.61 -25.63 7.80
C LYS A 371 4.61 -25.48 6.28
N ALA A 372 3.56 -25.92 5.59
CA ALA A 372 3.46 -25.78 4.14
C ALA A 372 3.41 -24.31 3.72
N ILE A 373 2.60 -23.50 4.41
CA ILE A 373 2.49 -22.06 4.16
C ILE A 373 3.79 -21.35 4.51
N LEU A 374 4.43 -21.68 5.63
CA LEU A 374 5.72 -21.10 6.00
C LEU A 374 6.79 -21.35 4.91
N LYS A 375 6.81 -22.56 4.32
CA LYS A 375 7.71 -22.88 3.22
C LYS A 375 7.40 -22.05 1.97
N GLU A 376 6.13 -21.91 1.61
CA GLU A 376 5.69 -21.10 0.46
C GLU A 376 6.04 -19.61 0.66
N ILE A 377 5.82 -19.08 1.87
CA ILE A 377 6.24 -17.73 2.27
C ILE A 377 7.76 -17.56 2.13
N ALA A 378 8.56 -18.51 2.62
CA ALA A 378 10.01 -18.42 2.53
C ALA A 378 10.53 -18.52 1.09
N GLU A 379 9.86 -19.28 0.21
CA GLU A 379 10.15 -19.31 -1.22
C GLU A 379 9.76 -18.00 -1.92
N HIS A 380 8.61 -17.42 -1.55
CA HIS A 380 8.13 -16.16 -2.10
C HIS A 380 8.99 -14.98 -1.65
N ALA A 381 9.36 -14.91 -0.37
CA ALA A 381 10.24 -13.90 0.19
C ALA A 381 11.58 -13.80 -0.56
N ARG A 382 12.16 -14.96 -0.90
CA ARG A 382 13.39 -15.04 -1.72
C ARG A 382 13.20 -14.48 -3.13
N LYS A 383 12.03 -14.67 -3.73
CA LYS A 383 11.70 -14.08 -5.06
C LYS A 383 11.59 -12.56 -4.97
N CYS A 384 10.98 -12.05 -3.90
CA CYS A 384 10.90 -10.60 -3.59
C CYS A 384 12.24 -9.99 -3.12
N LYS A 385 13.33 -10.78 -3.10
CA LYS A 385 14.68 -10.34 -2.67
C LYS A 385 14.72 -9.82 -1.22
N LEU A 386 13.86 -10.33 -0.36
CA LEU A 386 13.95 -10.08 1.08
C LEU A 386 15.19 -10.77 1.66
N GLN A 387 15.83 -10.12 2.63
CA GLN A 387 16.98 -10.66 3.33
C GLN A 387 16.56 -11.79 4.28
N LYS A 388 17.48 -12.69 4.62
CA LYS A 388 17.17 -13.85 5.47
C LYS A 388 16.55 -13.47 6.82
N TYR A 389 17.03 -12.40 7.44
CA TYR A 389 16.52 -11.89 8.72
C TYR A 389 15.18 -11.14 8.59
N GLU A 390 14.78 -10.75 7.37
CA GLU A 390 13.47 -10.14 7.09
C GLU A 390 12.36 -11.21 6.94
N VAL A 391 12.72 -12.46 6.63
CA VAL A 391 11.74 -13.55 6.43
C VAL A 391 11.24 -14.07 7.78
N PRO A 392 9.91 -14.13 8.01
CA PRO A 392 9.37 -14.71 9.23
C PRO A 392 9.81 -16.17 9.41
N ALA A 393 10.35 -16.50 10.59
CA ALA A 393 10.81 -17.85 10.91
C ALA A 393 9.66 -18.77 11.38
N ALA A 394 8.60 -18.18 11.93
CA ALA A 394 7.40 -18.86 12.37
C ALA A 394 6.16 -18.04 12.00
N ILE A 395 5.03 -18.73 11.81
CA ILE A 395 3.75 -18.10 11.49
C ILE A 395 2.62 -18.68 12.33
N THR A 396 1.56 -17.90 12.53
CA THR A 396 0.27 -18.41 13.01
C THR A 396 -0.81 -18.01 12.03
N LEU A 397 -1.68 -18.95 11.66
CA LEU A 397 -2.79 -18.73 10.75
C LEU A 397 -3.99 -18.18 11.51
N CYS A 398 -4.44 -16.99 11.15
CA CYS A 398 -5.59 -16.33 11.74
C CYS A 398 -6.88 -16.93 11.19
N LYS A 399 -7.74 -17.38 12.10
CA LYS A 399 -9.07 -17.95 11.78
C LYS A 399 -10.09 -16.90 11.33
N GLU A 400 -9.85 -15.63 11.70
CA GLU A 400 -10.75 -14.53 11.41
C GLU A 400 -10.18 -13.63 10.31
N VAL A 401 -11.04 -13.21 9.37
CA VAL A 401 -10.68 -12.19 8.38
C VAL A 401 -10.77 -10.81 9.03
N TRP A 402 -9.66 -10.08 9.04
CA TRP A 402 -9.59 -8.77 9.68
C TRP A 402 -10.45 -7.73 8.95
N SER A 403 -11.39 -7.15 9.68
CA SER A 403 -12.29 -6.10 9.20
C SER A 403 -12.18 -4.83 10.05
N PRO A 404 -12.57 -3.65 9.50
CA PRO A 404 -12.57 -2.41 10.27
C PRO A 404 -13.45 -2.47 11.52
N ASP A 405 -14.55 -3.23 11.49
CA ASP A 405 -15.51 -3.38 12.58
C ASP A 405 -14.92 -4.13 13.80
N MET A 406 -13.96 -5.03 13.55
CA MET A 406 -13.20 -5.71 14.61
C MET A 406 -12.14 -4.81 15.27
N GLY A 407 -11.93 -3.61 14.72
CA GLY A 407 -10.91 -2.69 15.20
C GLY A 407 -9.48 -3.04 14.81
N LEU A 408 -9.23 -4.19 14.17
CA LEU A 408 -7.88 -4.69 13.82
C LEU A 408 -7.25 -3.98 12.61
N VAL A 409 -8.10 -3.40 11.75
CA VAL A 409 -7.67 -2.56 10.63
C VAL A 409 -8.42 -1.24 10.65
N THR A 410 -7.86 -0.21 10.02
CA THR A 410 -8.55 1.08 9.84
C THR A 410 -9.64 0.98 8.77
N ALA A 411 -10.48 2.01 8.61
CA ALA A 411 -11.45 2.08 7.51
C ALA A 411 -10.80 2.01 6.11
N ALA A 412 -9.52 2.39 6.01
CA ALA A 412 -8.70 2.23 4.81
C ALA A 412 -7.92 0.90 4.77
N PHE A 413 -8.30 -0.06 5.62
CA PHE A 413 -7.69 -1.39 5.79
C PHE A 413 -6.19 -1.38 6.14
N LYS A 414 -5.69 -0.32 6.78
CA LYS A 414 -4.32 -0.30 7.33
C LYS A 414 -4.28 -1.09 8.63
N LEU A 415 -3.21 -1.83 8.88
CA LEU A 415 -3.04 -2.64 10.09
C LEU A 415 -2.97 -1.75 11.33
N LYS A 416 -3.72 -2.10 12.38
CA LYS A 416 -3.50 -1.54 13.72
C LYS A 416 -2.65 -2.51 14.53
N ARG A 417 -1.33 -2.41 14.32
CA ARG A 417 -0.33 -3.38 14.80
C ARG A 417 -0.44 -3.67 16.30
N LYS A 418 -0.66 -2.64 17.13
CA LYS A 418 -0.84 -2.79 18.58
C LYS A 418 -2.09 -3.60 18.94
N ASP A 419 -3.23 -3.27 18.34
CA ASP A 419 -4.50 -3.98 18.61
C ASP A 419 -4.43 -5.45 18.13
N ILE A 420 -3.75 -5.69 17.00
CA ILE A 420 -3.46 -7.05 16.49
C ILE A 420 -2.54 -7.79 17.46
N GLN A 421 -1.46 -7.15 17.92
CA GLN A 421 -0.53 -7.74 18.87
C GLN A 421 -1.25 -8.11 20.17
N ASP A 422 -2.05 -7.20 20.74
CA ASP A 422 -2.77 -7.43 21.98
C ASP A 422 -3.75 -8.61 21.85
N ARG A 423 -4.43 -8.74 20.69
CA ARG A 423 -5.35 -9.86 20.41
C ARG A 423 -4.65 -11.21 20.26
N TYR A 424 -3.49 -11.24 19.62
CA TYR A 424 -2.77 -12.47 19.27
C TYR A 424 -1.49 -12.67 20.11
N GLN A 425 -1.37 -12.01 21.27
CA GLN A 425 -0.16 -12.00 22.08
C GLN A 425 0.26 -13.41 22.51
N HIS A 426 -0.71 -14.27 22.81
CA HIS A 426 -0.45 -15.68 23.15
C HIS A 426 0.21 -16.43 22.00
N ASP A 427 -0.28 -16.25 20.77
CA ASP A 427 0.27 -16.90 19.58
C ASP A 427 1.67 -16.36 19.23
N ILE A 428 1.89 -15.07 19.41
CA ILE A 428 3.21 -14.44 19.24
C ILE A 428 4.22 -15.06 20.21
N ASN A 429 3.84 -15.20 21.48
CA ASN A 429 4.71 -15.81 22.49
C ASN A 429 5.04 -17.27 22.14
N ARG A 430 4.04 -18.03 21.66
CA ARG A 430 4.21 -19.43 21.18
C ARG A 430 5.23 -19.51 20.04
N MET A 431 5.16 -18.61 19.07
CA MET A 431 6.08 -18.59 17.93
C MET A 431 7.54 -18.32 18.34
N TYR A 432 7.78 -17.50 19.36
CA TYR A 432 9.13 -17.22 19.88
C TYR A 432 9.66 -18.20 20.93
N ALA A 433 8.79 -19.07 21.44
CA ALA A 433 9.13 -20.16 22.33
C ALA A 433 9.52 -21.45 21.57
N SER A 434 9.32 -21.46 20.25
CA SER A 434 9.58 -22.61 19.36
C SER A 434 11.02 -22.69 18.90
#